data_AF-A0A9X9HUG6-F1
#
_entry.id   AF-A0A9X9HUG6-F1
#
_cell.length_a   1.000
_cell.length_b   1.000
_cell.length_c   1.000
_cell.angle_alpha   90.00
_cell.angle_beta   90.00
_cell.angle_gamma   90.00
#
_symmetry.space_group_name_H-M   'P 1'
#
loop_
_entity.id
_entity.type
_entity.pdbx_description
1 polymer ?
#
loop_
_entity_poly.entity_id
_entity_poly.type
_entity_poly.pdbx_seq_one_letter_code
_entity_poly.pdbx_strand_id
1 'polypeptide(L)'
;MNINEYLRDNLKRISEKTHIAPDIEEKKLNNAISSFKYPGSHNNVVAIHDNTVFGSCKTGLLFTGEQLILKEDFSDPQSIQYENIESVKLQEIVKDAAKNKIETQVLITSKEGKRIVLKSLLHSFNYHAFVDIFSKVVTDETQFEFKDEQQLVPIEDMPEKLKTAYVQCIANMAFANDDIIDEKELAEIFVLMSRINLQPESRSIIRSYMCNLDTLQPLEVLLSTIAENEPGGQIKNIHISLVKDLINTYISTTGIDGDITDESIKGFDFLNNNRHLFEVSNDDINIILSTINTDRKILNDELSDDEITTLLKDVSSKAAAVGVPIAAIYLSGSVMGLSAAGITSGLSALGLGGVFGLSGMVTGIGVAVLIGVAAHVGIRKLTGADEISKSKKRELMLNMVIRLTQKTIAQLIEDINYVTKELNQTMSNQDGLNEKIRHLTLYLQQLTSSGHVLNERNENVQKNVTKIRCAQYLDEEKLRQLTSEPTKKSISTLFVINMKK
;
A
#
# COMPACT_ATOMS: atom_id res chain seq x y z
N MET A 1 -2.67 3.75 -24.68
CA MET A 1 -3.58 3.59 -23.54
C MET A 1 -3.37 2.21 -22.96
N ASN A 2 -3.22 2.12 -21.65
CA ASN A 2 -3.05 0.84 -20.99
C ASN A 2 -4.41 0.13 -20.88
N ILE A 3 -4.51 -1.10 -21.41
CA ILE A 3 -5.77 -1.85 -21.41
C ILE A 3 -6.18 -2.28 -20.00
N ASN A 4 -5.22 -2.62 -19.13
CA ASN A 4 -5.50 -3.03 -17.75
C ASN A 4 -6.19 -1.89 -17.00
N GLU A 5 -5.67 -0.67 -17.11
CA GLU A 5 -6.25 0.53 -16.52
C GLU A 5 -7.66 0.82 -17.07
N TYR A 6 -7.79 0.86 -18.39
CA TYR A 6 -9.08 1.09 -19.04
C TYR A 6 -10.17 0.09 -18.60
N LEU A 7 -9.80 -1.20 -18.49
CA LEU A 7 -10.72 -2.24 -18.04
C LEU A 7 -11.11 -2.05 -16.57
N ARG A 8 -10.17 -1.73 -15.66
CA ARG A 8 -10.51 -1.50 -14.23
C ARG A 8 -11.49 -0.34 -14.07
N ASP A 9 -11.32 0.73 -14.83
CA ASP A 9 -12.16 1.92 -14.75
C ASP A 9 -13.58 1.69 -15.29
N ASN A 10 -13.74 0.79 -16.27
CA ASN A 10 -14.99 0.62 -16.98
C ASN A 10 -15.79 -0.63 -16.60
N LEU A 11 -15.14 -1.72 -16.18
CA LEU A 11 -15.80 -3.01 -15.96
C LEU A 11 -16.79 -3.01 -14.80
N LYS A 12 -16.72 -2.08 -13.83
CA LYS A 12 -17.76 -1.93 -12.80
C LYS A 12 -19.15 -1.64 -13.39
N ARG A 13 -19.22 -1.06 -14.59
CA ARG A 13 -20.48 -0.74 -15.30
C ARG A 13 -21.25 -1.99 -15.76
N ILE A 14 -20.59 -3.16 -15.83
CA ILE A 14 -21.23 -4.38 -16.33
C ILE A 14 -22.09 -5.07 -15.26
N SER A 15 -21.71 -5.01 -13.98
CA SER A 15 -22.45 -5.61 -12.86
C SER A 15 -21.81 -5.25 -11.51
N GLU A 16 -22.61 -5.18 -10.46
CA GLU A 16 -22.14 -5.11 -9.06
C GLU A 16 -21.36 -6.36 -8.61
N LYS A 17 -21.51 -7.49 -9.32
CA LYS A 17 -20.78 -8.75 -9.06
C LYS A 17 -19.46 -8.84 -9.81
N THR A 18 -18.98 -7.73 -10.36
CA THR A 18 -17.66 -7.63 -10.97
C THR A 18 -16.65 -7.20 -9.92
N HIS A 19 -15.77 -8.13 -9.58
CA HIS A 19 -14.63 -7.93 -8.68
C HIS A 19 -13.45 -7.41 -9.50
N ILE A 20 -12.94 -6.22 -9.15
CA ILE A 20 -11.86 -5.54 -9.87
C ILE A 20 -10.59 -5.61 -9.03
N ALA A 21 -9.46 -5.89 -9.69
CA ALA A 21 -8.15 -5.85 -9.06
C ALA A 21 -7.78 -4.43 -8.57
N PRO A 22 -7.03 -4.30 -7.47
CA PRO A 22 -6.52 -5.35 -6.61
C PRO A 22 -7.51 -5.80 -5.52
N ASP A 23 -8.74 -5.27 -5.50
CA ASP A 23 -9.75 -5.52 -4.47
C ASP A 23 -10.56 -6.81 -4.70
N ILE A 24 -9.87 -7.91 -5.00
CA ILE A 24 -10.47 -9.24 -5.20
C ILE A 24 -10.18 -10.11 -3.98
N GLU A 25 -11.25 -10.70 -3.40
CA GLU A 25 -11.13 -11.64 -2.29
C GLU A 25 -10.31 -12.89 -2.70
N GLU A 26 -9.36 -13.30 -1.86
CA GLU A 26 -8.46 -14.42 -2.12
C GLU A 26 -9.17 -15.70 -2.55
N LYS A 27 -10.21 -16.08 -1.80
CA LYS A 27 -10.96 -17.30 -2.06
C LYS A 27 -11.63 -17.26 -3.44
N LYS A 28 -12.11 -16.08 -3.85
CA LYS A 28 -12.74 -15.87 -5.15
C LYS A 28 -11.72 -15.90 -6.28
N LEU A 29 -10.57 -15.25 -6.09
CA LEU A 29 -9.48 -15.27 -7.05
C LEU A 29 -8.95 -16.70 -7.28
N ASN A 30 -8.66 -17.43 -6.20
CA ASN A 30 -8.18 -18.82 -6.28
C ASN A 30 -9.20 -19.75 -6.94
N ASN A 31 -10.49 -19.59 -6.60
CA ASN A 31 -11.56 -20.33 -7.26
C ASN A 31 -11.62 -20.03 -8.76
N ALA A 32 -11.50 -18.76 -9.14
CA ALA A 32 -11.53 -18.34 -10.53
C ALA A 32 -10.32 -18.88 -11.30
N ILE A 33 -9.09 -18.67 -10.85
CA ILE A 33 -7.88 -19.15 -11.53
C ILE A 33 -7.93 -20.65 -11.77
N SER A 34 -8.31 -21.41 -10.73
CA SER A 34 -8.47 -22.86 -10.83
C SER A 34 -9.59 -23.27 -11.81
N SER A 35 -10.76 -22.64 -11.73
CA SER A 35 -11.94 -23.04 -12.53
C SER A 35 -11.86 -22.60 -13.98
N PHE A 36 -11.26 -21.44 -14.24
CA PHE A 36 -11.03 -20.87 -15.57
C PHE A 36 -9.78 -21.46 -16.25
N LYS A 37 -9.00 -22.27 -15.53
CA LYS A 37 -7.74 -22.89 -16.00
C LYS A 37 -6.76 -21.84 -16.56
N TYR A 38 -6.68 -20.67 -15.92
CA TYR A 38 -5.77 -19.61 -16.36
C TYR A 38 -4.33 -19.99 -16.02
N PRO A 39 -3.42 -20.08 -17.01
CA PRO A 39 -2.05 -20.56 -16.79
C PRO A 39 -1.09 -19.46 -16.31
N GLY A 40 -1.49 -18.18 -16.39
CA GLY A 40 -0.65 -17.05 -16.01
C GLY A 40 -0.64 -16.77 -14.51
N SER A 41 0.06 -15.71 -14.13
CA SER A 41 0.15 -15.28 -12.72
C SER A 41 -1.17 -14.74 -12.23
N HIS A 42 -1.57 -15.08 -11.00
CA HIS A 42 -2.76 -14.50 -10.37
C HIS A 42 -2.73 -12.96 -10.34
N ASN A 43 -1.54 -12.36 -10.32
CA ASN A 43 -1.36 -10.91 -10.34
C ASN A 43 -1.71 -10.24 -11.67
N ASN A 44 -1.93 -11.01 -12.74
CA ASN A 44 -2.31 -10.50 -14.05
C ASN A 44 -3.83 -10.39 -14.23
N VAL A 45 -4.61 -10.90 -13.26
CA VAL A 45 -6.06 -10.87 -13.31
C VAL A 45 -6.54 -9.45 -13.04
N VAL A 46 -7.11 -8.81 -14.06
CA VAL A 46 -7.66 -7.45 -14.00
C VAL A 46 -9.01 -7.44 -13.28
N ALA A 47 -9.87 -8.40 -13.60
CA ALA A 47 -11.22 -8.47 -13.07
C ALA A 47 -11.83 -9.87 -13.18
N ILE A 48 -12.81 -10.15 -12.33
CA ILE A 48 -13.65 -11.35 -12.39
C ILE A 48 -15.11 -10.92 -12.29
N HIS A 49 -15.92 -11.27 -13.29
CA HIS A 49 -17.37 -11.22 -13.18
C HIS A 49 -17.89 -12.56 -12.66
N ASP A 50 -18.50 -12.54 -11.47
CA ASP A 50 -19.04 -13.75 -10.85
C ASP A 50 -20.44 -14.10 -11.39
N ASN A 51 -20.53 -15.22 -12.11
CA ASN A 51 -21.80 -15.74 -12.61
C ASN A 51 -22.36 -16.89 -11.75
N THR A 52 -21.82 -17.13 -10.55
CA THR A 52 -22.31 -18.18 -9.66
C THR A 52 -23.44 -17.68 -8.77
N VAL A 53 -24.38 -18.57 -8.45
CA VAL A 53 -25.52 -18.24 -7.57
C VAL A 53 -25.06 -17.86 -6.15
N PHE A 54 -24.03 -18.53 -5.65
CA PHE A 54 -23.53 -18.36 -4.27
C PHE A 54 -22.29 -17.46 -4.14
N GLY A 55 -21.89 -16.74 -5.20
CA GLY A 55 -20.80 -15.78 -5.11
C GLY A 55 -19.40 -16.41 -4.95
N SER A 56 -19.17 -17.58 -5.55
CA SER A 56 -17.92 -18.34 -5.46
C SER A 56 -16.88 -18.03 -6.53
N CYS A 57 -17.23 -17.29 -7.59
CA CYS A 57 -16.37 -16.95 -8.74
C CYS A 57 -15.85 -18.15 -9.56
N LYS A 58 -16.51 -19.31 -9.50
CA LYS A 58 -16.11 -20.50 -10.29
C LYS A 58 -16.58 -20.47 -11.75
N THR A 59 -17.56 -19.63 -12.06
CA THR A 59 -18.10 -19.42 -13.42
C THR A 59 -18.33 -17.94 -13.66
N GLY A 60 -18.39 -17.56 -14.94
CA GLY A 60 -18.54 -16.17 -15.39
C GLY A 60 -17.42 -15.74 -16.33
N LEU A 61 -16.86 -14.56 -16.11
CA LEU A 61 -15.82 -13.97 -16.97
C LEU A 61 -14.57 -13.64 -16.16
N LEU A 62 -13.40 -13.91 -16.72
CA LEU A 62 -12.10 -13.50 -16.19
C LEU A 62 -11.42 -12.63 -17.24
N PHE A 63 -10.92 -11.48 -16.81
CA PHE A 63 -10.27 -10.50 -17.66
C PHE A 63 -8.80 -10.40 -17.27
N THR A 64 -7.90 -10.46 -18.25
CA THR A 64 -6.49 -10.09 -18.11
C THR A 64 -6.17 -8.94 -19.06
N GLY A 65 -4.90 -8.54 -19.17
CA GLY A 65 -4.47 -7.50 -20.12
C GLY A 65 -4.43 -7.98 -21.56
N GLU A 66 -4.30 -9.29 -21.78
CA GLU A 66 -4.25 -9.88 -23.13
C GLU A 66 -5.56 -10.52 -23.59
N GLN A 67 -6.37 -11.07 -22.66
CA GLN A 67 -7.50 -11.92 -23.04
C GLN A 67 -8.71 -11.86 -22.10
N LEU A 68 -9.84 -12.25 -22.67
CA LEU A 68 -11.08 -12.57 -21.97
C LEU A 68 -11.24 -14.10 -21.92
N ILE A 69 -11.56 -14.64 -20.74
CA ILE A 69 -11.88 -16.04 -20.54
C ILE A 69 -13.31 -16.18 -20.03
N LEU A 70 -14.14 -16.93 -20.76
CA LEU A 70 -15.49 -17.31 -20.38
C LEU A 70 -15.47 -18.71 -19.76
N LYS A 71 -16.09 -18.88 -18.60
CA LYS A 71 -16.37 -20.18 -17.99
C LYS A 71 -17.85 -20.34 -17.70
N GLU A 72 -18.54 -21.13 -18.52
CA GLU A 72 -19.93 -21.53 -18.28
C GLU A 72 -20.02 -22.73 -17.32
N ASP A 73 -21.20 -22.96 -16.75
CA ASP A 73 -21.47 -24.17 -15.97
C ASP A 73 -21.28 -25.42 -16.82
N PHE A 74 -20.65 -26.44 -16.23
CA PHE A 74 -20.41 -27.76 -16.85
C PHE A 74 -19.65 -27.77 -18.20
N SER A 75 -19.06 -26.64 -18.61
CA SER A 75 -18.32 -26.52 -19.87
C SER A 75 -16.85 -26.19 -19.63
N ASP A 76 -15.97 -26.52 -20.56
CA ASP A 76 -14.57 -26.08 -20.49
C ASP A 76 -14.46 -24.56 -20.74
N PRO A 77 -13.48 -23.88 -20.12
CA PRO A 77 -13.27 -22.46 -20.35
C PRO A 77 -12.92 -22.15 -21.81
N GLN A 78 -13.42 -21.04 -22.32
CA GLN A 78 -13.14 -20.52 -23.66
C GLN A 78 -12.44 -19.17 -23.54
N SER A 79 -11.24 -19.05 -24.10
CA SER A 79 -10.51 -17.78 -24.17
C SER A 79 -10.55 -17.15 -25.56
N ILE A 80 -10.40 -15.82 -25.58
CA ILE A 80 -10.13 -15.01 -26.76
C ILE A 80 -9.21 -13.85 -26.37
N GLN A 81 -8.10 -13.70 -27.10
CA GLN A 81 -7.23 -12.54 -26.96
C GLN A 81 -7.88 -11.31 -27.57
N TYR A 82 -7.67 -10.13 -26.97
CA TYR A 82 -8.29 -8.89 -27.43
C TYR A 82 -7.86 -8.51 -28.86
N GLU A 83 -6.58 -8.69 -29.18
CA GLU A 83 -6.03 -8.50 -30.53
C GLU A 83 -6.70 -9.38 -31.60
N ASN A 84 -7.34 -10.48 -31.19
CA ASN A 84 -7.99 -11.42 -32.10
C ASN A 84 -9.50 -11.19 -32.22
N ILE A 85 -10.06 -10.19 -31.55
CA ILE A 85 -11.47 -9.83 -31.66
C ILE A 85 -11.68 -8.98 -32.92
N GLU A 86 -12.60 -9.42 -33.79
CA GLU A 86 -13.03 -8.66 -34.98
C GLU A 86 -14.24 -7.80 -34.67
N SER A 87 -15.22 -8.33 -33.93
CA SER A 87 -16.40 -7.57 -33.54
C SER A 87 -17.09 -8.10 -32.29
N VAL A 88 -17.75 -7.19 -31.58
CA VAL A 88 -18.61 -7.47 -30.43
C VAL A 88 -19.98 -6.86 -30.71
N LYS A 89 -21.02 -7.69 -30.75
CA LYS A 89 -22.38 -7.24 -31.13
C LYS A 89 -23.43 -7.74 -30.16
N LEU A 90 -24.38 -6.87 -29.84
CA LEU A 90 -25.59 -7.24 -29.15
C LEU A 90 -26.51 -8.01 -30.11
N GLN A 91 -27.12 -9.09 -29.63
CA GLN A 91 -28.12 -9.85 -30.36
C GLN A 91 -29.32 -10.14 -29.48
N GLU A 92 -30.51 -10.03 -30.05
CA GLU A 92 -31.76 -10.46 -29.43
C GLU A 92 -32.20 -11.75 -30.09
N ILE A 93 -32.44 -12.79 -29.30
CA ILE A 93 -32.96 -14.07 -29.79
C ILE A 93 -34.34 -14.31 -29.21
N VAL A 94 -35.27 -14.78 -30.04
CA VAL A 94 -36.56 -15.27 -29.58
C VAL A 94 -36.37 -16.68 -29.01
N LYS A 95 -36.42 -16.80 -27.68
CA LYS A 95 -36.25 -18.07 -26.96
C LYS A 95 -37.52 -18.93 -27.01
N ASP A 96 -38.67 -18.29 -27.05
CA ASP A 96 -39.99 -18.91 -27.19
C ASP A 96 -40.94 -17.93 -27.90
N ALA A 97 -41.28 -18.22 -29.16
CA ALA A 97 -42.15 -17.39 -29.98
C ALA A 97 -43.60 -17.36 -29.46
N ALA A 98 -44.04 -18.40 -28.76
CA ALA A 98 -45.40 -18.46 -28.21
C ALA A 98 -45.57 -17.63 -26.93
N LYS A 99 -44.48 -17.38 -26.20
CA LYS A 99 -44.46 -16.58 -24.96
C LYS A 99 -43.83 -15.20 -25.12
N ASN A 100 -43.47 -14.81 -26.34
CA ASN A 100 -42.77 -13.57 -26.68
C ASN A 100 -41.52 -13.34 -25.81
N LYS A 101 -40.80 -14.40 -25.48
CA LYS A 101 -39.64 -14.33 -24.59
C LYS A 101 -38.38 -14.03 -25.40
N ILE A 102 -37.96 -12.77 -25.37
CA ILE A 102 -36.72 -12.29 -25.99
C ILE A 102 -35.59 -12.43 -24.98
N GLU A 103 -34.45 -12.96 -25.42
CA GLU A 103 -33.21 -13.00 -24.63
C GLU A 103 -32.13 -12.19 -25.34
N THR A 104 -31.53 -11.26 -24.59
CA THR A 104 -30.37 -10.48 -25.04
C THR A 104 -29.10 -11.27 -24.77
N GLN A 105 -28.21 -11.32 -25.77
CA GLN A 105 -26.89 -11.93 -25.68
C GLN A 105 -25.84 -11.07 -26.38
N VAL A 106 -24.57 -11.36 -26.12
CA VAL A 106 -23.45 -10.74 -26.85
C VAL A 106 -22.72 -11.80 -27.68
N LEU A 107 -22.56 -11.52 -28.96
CA LEU A 107 -21.75 -12.32 -29.88
C LEU A 107 -20.39 -11.65 -30.06
N ILE A 108 -19.33 -12.35 -29.67
CA ILE A 108 -17.95 -11.98 -29.94
C ILE A 108 -17.46 -12.83 -31.12
N THR A 109 -17.03 -12.17 -32.19
CA THR A 109 -16.47 -12.83 -33.38
C THR A 109 -14.99 -12.53 -33.46
N SER A 110 -14.17 -13.58 -33.61
CA SER A 110 -12.74 -13.47 -33.81
C SER A 110 -12.41 -13.22 -35.28
N LYS A 111 -11.25 -12.62 -35.55
CA LYS A 111 -10.66 -12.46 -36.90
C LYS A 111 -10.51 -13.80 -37.65
N GLU A 112 -10.43 -14.92 -36.93
CA GLU A 112 -10.39 -16.27 -37.50
C GLU A 112 -11.78 -16.91 -37.69
N GLY A 113 -12.87 -16.18 -37.41
CA GLY A 113 -14.24 -16.66 -37.53
C GLY A 113 -14.77 -17.46 -36.34
N LYS A 114 -13.94 -17.72 -35.30
CA LYS A 114 -14.40 -18.30 -34.02
C LYS A 114 -15.44 -17.39 -33.37
N ARG A 115 -16.52 -17.98 -32.83
CA ARG A 115 -17.63 -17.25 -32.19
C ARG A 115 -17.78 -17.65 -30.72
N ILE A 116 -17.76 -16.67 -29.84
CA ILE A 116 -18.07 -16.84 -28.40
C ILE A 116 -19.38 -16.10 -28.11
N VAL A 117 -20.28 -16.77 -27.41
CA VAL A 117 -21.62 -16.23 -27.09
C VAL A 117 -21.72 -16.03 -25.59
N LEU A 118 -21.91 -14.79 -25.16
CA LEU A 118 -22.21 -14.45 -23.77
C LEU A 118 -23.73 -14.38 -23.61
N LYS A 119 -24.30 -15.34 -22.88
CA LYS A 119 -25.75 -15.47 -22.66
C LYS A 119 -26.04 -15.89 -21.24
N SER A 120 -27.27 -15.65 -20.79
CA SER A 120 -27.77 -16.14 -19.51
C SER A 120 -26.88 -15.81 -18.30
N LEU A 121 -26.17 -14.67 -18.35
CA LEU A 121 -25.40 -14.16 -17.21
C LEU A 121 -26.37 -13.65 -16.12
N LEU A 122 -26.12 -14.05 -14.88
CA LEU A 122 -26.88 -13.73 -13.67
C LEU A 122 -26.63 -12.28 -13.22
N HIS A 123 -27.33 -11.87 -12.16
CA HIS A 123 -27.07 -10.65 -11.38
C HIS A 123 -27.10 -9.35 -12.21
N SER A 124 -28.11 -9.24 -13.09
CA SER A 124 -28.39 -8.04 -13.88
C SER A 124 -27.19 -7.58 -14.73
N PHE A 125 -26.51 -8.52 -15.37
CA PHE A 125 -25.40 -8.21 -16.28
C PHE A 125 -25.84 -7.23 -17.38
N ASN A 126 -25.12 -6.12 -17.50
CA ASN A 126 -25.38 -5.08 -18.48
C ASN A 126 -24.65 -5.39 -19.80
N TYR A 127 -25.36 -6.10 -20.69
CA TYR A 127 -24.84 -6.45 -22.01
C TYR A 127 -24.50 -5.23 -22.88
N HIS A 128 -25.23 -4.12 -22.74
CA HIS A 128 -24.91 -2.89 -23.48
C HIS A 128 -23.59 -2.30 -23.00
N ALA A 129 -23.38 -2.17 -21.69
CA ALA A 129 -22.10 -1.70 -21.16
C ALA A 129 -20.93 -2.57 -21.59
N PHE A 130 -21.11 -3.90 -21.62
CA PHE A 130 -20.08 -4.80 -22.13
C PHE A 130 -19.76 -4.52 -23.61
N VAL A 131 -20.79 -4.40 -24.46
CA VAL A 131 -20.60 -4.09 -25.89
C VAL A 131 -19.92 -2.73 -26.06
N ASP A 132 -20.31 -1.71 -25.31
CA ASP A 132 -19.71 -0.37 -25.39
C ASP A 132 -18.20 -0.42 -25.07
N ILE A 133 -17.84 -1.12 -23.97
CA ILE A 133 -16.45 -1.25 -23.53
C ILE A 133 -15.59 -1.93 -24.59
N PHE A 134 -16.03 -3.11 -25.06
CA PHE A 134 -15.23 -3.91 -25.98
C PHE A 134 -15.31 -3.44 -27.43
N SER A 135 -16.38 -2.75 -27.83
CA SER A 135 -16.42 -2.08 -29.15
C SER A 135 -15.37 -0.97 -29.22
N LYS A 136 -15.14 -0.24 -28.12
CA LYS A 136 -14.04 0.73 -28.04
C LYS A 136 -12.67 0.06 -28.10
N VAL A 137 -12.48 -1.05 -27.38
CA VAL A 137 -11.23 -1.84 -27.45
C VAL A 137 -10.91 -2.30 -28.87
N VAL A 138 -11.92 -2.75 -29.62
CA VAL A 138 -11.77 -3.18 -31.03
C VAL A 138 -11.57 -2.00 -31.97
N THR A 139 -12.30 -0.90 -31.79
CA THR A 139 -12.20 0.27 -32.69
C THR A 139 -10.87 1.00 -32.53
N ASP A 140 -10.38 1.12 -31.30
CA ASP A 140 -9.16 1.82 -30.95
C ASP A 140 -7.98 0.84 -30.75
N GLU A 141 -8.01 -0.36 -31.37
CA GLU A 141 -7.03 -1.45 -31.15
C GLU A 141 -5.58 -0.96 -31.21
N THR A 142 -5.25 -0.10 -32.18
CA THR A 142 -3.90 0.48 -32.36
C THR A 142 -3.44 1.43 -31.25
N GLN A 143 -4.36 1.90 -30.41
CA GLN A 143 -4.06 2.78 -29.28
C GLN A 143 -3.89 2.01 -27.97
N PHE A 144 -4.23 0.72 -27.93
CA PHE A 144 -4.09 -0.13 -26.76
C PHE A 144 -2.81 -0.96 -26.80
N GLU A 145 -2.14 -1.05 -25.66
CA GLU A 145 -1.11 -2.07 -25.44
C GLU A 145 -1.77 -3.29 -24.78
N PHE A 146 -1.86 -4.41 -25.51
CA PHE A 146 -2.38 -5.67 -24.96
C PHE A 146 -1.24 -6.47 -24.34
N LYS A 147 -1.16 -6.40 -23.02
CA LYS A 147 -0.09 -7.04 -22.27
C LYS A 147 -0.57 -7.39 -20.88
N ASP A 148 -0.29 -8.62 -20.46
CA ASP A 148 -0.52 -9.03 -19.09
C ASP A 148 0.48 -8.32 -18.16
N GLU A 149 -0.06 -7.57 -17.19
CA GLU A 149 0.70 -6.78 -16.24
C GLU A 149 0.29 -7.10 -14.82
N GLN A 150 1.21 -6.95 -13.87
CA GLN A 150 0.87 -7.07 -12.47
C GLN A 150 -0.01 -5.88 -12.07
N GLN A 151 -1.23 -6.14 -11.59
CA GLN A 151 -2.22 -5.09 -11.34
C GLN A 151 -1.85 -4.15 -10.18
N LEU A 152 -0.87 -4.55 -9.37
CA LEU A 152 -0.30 -3.74 -8.32
C LEU A 152 1.13 -4.22 -8.10
N VAL A 153 2.10 -3.32 -8.04
CA VAL A 153 3.51 -3.60 -7.72
C VAL A 153 3.95 -2.58 -6.66
N PRO A 154 4.52 -3.00 -5.51
CA PRO A 154 5.02 -2.09 -4.49
C PRO A 154 6.14 -1.22 -5.04
N ILE A 155 6.31 -0.01 -4.50
CA ILE A 155 7.45 0.86 -4.87
C ILE A 155 8.78 0.14 -4.60
N GLU A 156 8.85 -0.70 -3.55
CA GLU A 156 10.04 -1.49 -3.20
C GLU A 156 10.58 -2.34 -4.37
N ASP A 157 9.67 -2.93 -5.15
CA ASP A 157 9.95 -3.84 -6.27
C ASP A 157 10.11 -3.11 -7.61
N MET A 158 9.96 -1.78 -7.61
CA MET A 158 10.10 -0.97 -8.82
C MET A 158 11.57 -0.66 -9.15
N PRO A 159 11.86 -0.26 -10.41
CA PRO A 159 13.21 0.13 -10.81
C PRO A 159 13.82 1.21 -9.91
N GLU A 160 15.13 1.11 -9.64
CA GLU A 160 15.87 2.09 -8.83
C GLU A 160 15.73 3.53 -9.33
N LYS A 161 15.60 3.72 -10.66
CA LYS A 161 15.35 5.05 -11.25
C LYS A 161 14.05 5.66 -10.76
N LEU A 162 12.96 4.88 -10.74
CA LEU A 162 11.67 5.32 -10.22
C LEU A 162 11.78 5.61 -8.73
N LYS A 163 12.37 4.70 -7.95
CA LYS A 163 12.54 4.90 -6.50
C LYS A 163 13.35 6.15 -6.17
N THR A 164 14.39 6.44 -6.95
CA THR A 164 15.21 7.64 -6.80
C THR A 164 14.38 8.90 -7.10
N ALA A 165 13.69 8.94 -8.24
CA ALA A 165 12.82 10.08 -8.59
C ALA A 165 11.71 10.30 -7.56
N TYR A 166 11.12 9.22 -7.04
CA TYR A 166 10.12 9.25 -5.98
C TYR A 166 10.64 9.95 -4.71
N VAL A 167 11.83 9.60 -4.25
CA VAL A 167 12.44 10.24 -3.06
C VAL A 167 12.87 11.68 -3.35
N GLN A 168 13.33 11.98 -4.57
CA GLN A 168 13.65 13.34 -4.99
C GLN A 168 12.42 14.26 -4.94
N CYS A 169 11.21 13.76 -5.25
CA CYS A 169 9.98 14.53 -5.08
C CYS A 169 9.76 14.96 -3.62
N ILE A 170 10.05 14.07 -2.66
CA ILE A 170 9.94 14.39 -1.22
C ILE A 170 11.04 15.38 -0.80
N ALA A 171 12.27 15.22 -1.32
CA ALA A 171 13.35 16.16 -1.06
C ALA A 171 13.05 17.55 -1.62
N ASN A 172 12.47 17.65 -2.82
CA ASN A 172 12.02 18.93 -3.40
C ASN A 172 10.99 19.62 -2.50
N MET A 173 10.09 18.84 -1.90
CA MET A 173 9.08 19.38 -0.99
C MET A 173 9.71 19.93 0.29
N ALA A 174 10.65 19.19 0.89
CA ALA A 174 11.38 19.66 2.08
C ALA A 174 12.10 20.99 1.79
N PHE A 175 12.83 21.07 0.67
CA PHE A 175 13.46 22.32 0.25
C PHE A 175 12.46 23.46 -0.01
N ALA A 176 11.33 23.18 -0.65
CA ALA A 176 10.34 24.22 -0.95
C ALA A 176 9.62 24.77 0.30
N ASN A 177 9.76 24.10 1.45
CA ASN A 177 9.16 24.51 2.71
C ASN A 177 9.96 25.68 3.34
N ASP A 178 11.27 25.52 3.54
CA ASP A 178 12.11 26.52 4.21
C ASP A 178 13.55 26.66 3.65
N ASP A 179 13.79 26.20 2.42
CA ASP A 179 15.09 26.12 1.73
C ASP A 179 16.15 25.25 2.43
N ILE A 180 15.75 24.52 3.49
CA ILE A 180 16.59 23.62 4.26
C ILE A 180 15.87 22.27 4.33
N ILE A 181 16.61 21.20 4.64
CA ILE A 181 16.00 19.94 5.06
C ILE A 181 16.31 19.79 6.54
N ASP A 182 15.29 19.91 7.38
CA ASP A 182 15.44 19.81 8.83
C ASP A 182 15.68 18.37 9.29
N GLU A 183 16.08 18.19 10.55
CA GLU A 183 16.43 16.87 11.09
C GLU A 183 15.27 15.87 11.11
N LYS A 184 14.02 16.33 11.23
CA LYS A 184 12.80 15.51 11.19
C LYS A 184 12.42 15.16 9.76
N GLU A 185 12.49 16.11 8.84
CA GLU A 185 12.28 15.87 7.40
C GLU A 185 13.27 14.84 6.88
N LEU A 186 14.54 15.05 7.20
CA LEU A 186 15.60 14.14 6.80
C LEU A 186 15.43 12.75 7.43
N ALA A 187 14.95 12.67 8.68
CA ALA A 187 14.62 11.39 9.32
C ALA A 187 13.47 10.66 8.61
N GLU A 188 12.41 11.35 8.20
CA GLU A 188 11.30 10.75 7.44
C GLU A 188 11.75 10.33 6.04
N ILE A 189 12.60 11.10 5.37
CA ILE A 189 13.23 10.71 4.09
C ILE A 189 14.06 9.44 4.27
N PHE A 190 14.86 9.33 5.33
CA PHE A 190 15.61 8.09 5.63
C PHE A 190 14.68 6.90 5.86
N VAL A 191 13.60 7.08 6.63
CA VAL A 191 12.61 6.02 6.84
C VAL A 191 11.97 5.58 5.53
N LEU A 192 11.62 6.52 4.65
CA LEU A 192 11.09 6.22 3.32
C LEU A 192 12.09 5.42 2.49
N MET A 193 13.35 5.85 2.39
CA MET A 193 14.40 5.12 1.65
C MET A 193 14.58 3.69 2.16
N SER A 194 14.54 3.48 3.48
CA SER A 194 14.57 2.15 4.09
C SER A 194 13.36 1.30 3.73
N ARG A 195 12.17 1.92 3.72
CA ARG A 195 10.86 1.29 3.49
C ARG A 195 10.69 0.83 2.05
N ILE A 196 11.17 1.61 1.08
CA ILE A 196 11.18 1.24 -0.34
C ILE A 196 12.45 0.45 -0.75
N ASN A 197 13.27 0.07 0.23
CA ASN A 197 14.51 -0.68 0.02
C ASN A 197 15.42 -0.06 -1.06
N LEU A 198 15.71 1.23 -0.92
CA LEU A 198 16.58 1.96 -1.84
C LEU A 198 18.03 1.44 -1.74
N GLN A 199 18.64 1.11 -2.89
CA GLN A 199 19.99 0.53 -2.90
C GLN A 199 21.07 1.55 -2.45
N PRO A 200 22.22 1.10 -1.95
CA PRO A 200 23.31 1.98 -1.49
C PRO A 200 23.74 3.04 -2.52
N GLU A 201 23.83 2.67 -3.79
CA GLU A 201 24.20 3.59 -4.88
C GLU A 201 23.16 4.69 -5.07
N SER A 202 21.87 4.31 -5.11
CA SER A 202 20.75 5.25 -5.22
C SER A 202 20.63 6.13 -3.98
N ARG A 203 20.85 5.59 -2.77
CA ARG A 203 20.95 6.39 -1.55
C ARG A 203 22.05 7.45 -1.69
N SER A 204 23.22 7.10 -2.21
CA SER A 204 24.31 8.06 -2.43
C SER A 204 23.91 9.21 -3.39
N ILE A 205 23.10 8.91 -4.40
CA ILE A 205 22.54 9.93 -5.31
C ILE A 205 21.62 10.87 -4.53
N ILE A 206 20.66 10.32 -3.75
CA ILE A 206 19.74 11.12 -2.93
C ILE A 206 20.50 11.98 -1.91
N ARG A 207 21.52 11.43 -1.25
CA ARG A 207 22.37 12.18 -0.31
C ARG A 207 22.99 13.40 -0.97
N SER A 208 23.55 13.22 -2.17
CA SER A 208 24.15 14.30 -2.95
C SER A 208 23.10 15.34 -3.36
N TYR A 209 21.92 14.87 -3.77
CA TYR A 209 20.78 15.70 -4.15
C TYR A 209 20.29 16.60 -3.00
N MET A 210 20.18 16.04 -1.80
CA MET A 210 19.79 16.78 -0.58
C MET A 210 20.86 17.76 -0.07
N CYS A 211 22.07 17.74 -0.62
CA CYS A 211 23.15 18.65 -0.21
C CYS A 211 23.35 19.83 -1.16
N ASN A 212 22.72 19.82 -2.34
CA ASN A 212 22.99 20.81 -3.38
C ASN A 212 21.71 21.23 -4.10
N LEU A 213 21.24 22.45 -3.78
CA LEU A 213 20.08 23.09 -4.40
C LEU A 213 20.21 23.21 -5.93
N ASP A 214 21.43 23.35 -6.47
CA ASP A 214 21.65 23.45 -7.93
C ASP A 214 21.36 22.13 -8.67
N THR A 215 21.24 21.01 -7.93
CA THR A 215 20.92 19.71 -8.52
C THR A 215 19.43 19.41 -8.60
N LEU A 216 18.59 20.29 -8.02
CA LEU A 216 17.14 20.10 -7.98
C LEU A 216 16.56 20.01 -9.40
N GLN A 217 15.84 18.93 -9.64
CA GLN A 217 15.09 18.72 -10.87
C GLN A 217 13.67 19.27 -10.69
N PRO A 218 13.07 19.90 -11.72
CA PRO A 218 11.66 20.26 -11.70
C PRO A 218 10.78 19.04 -11.42
N LEU A 219 9.68 19.24 -10.70
CA LEU A 219 8.79 18.16 -10.29
C LEU A 219 8.22 17.41 -11.50
N GLU A 220 7.92 18.12 -12.59
CA GLU A 220 7.42 17.54 -13.84
C GLU A 220 8.41 16.55 -14.46
N VAL A 221 9.71 16.82 -14.35
CA VAL A 221 10.77 15.91 -14.83
C VAL A 221 10.84 14.65 -13.97
N LEU A 222 10.70 14.81 -12.65
CA LEU A 222 10.66 13.67 -11.72
C LEU A 222 9.43 12.80 -11.94
N LEU A 223 8.25 13.41 -12.10
CA LEU A 223 7.00 12.70 -12.40
C LEU A 223 7.04 12.01 -13.76
N SER A 224 7.66 12.63 -14.77
CA SER A 224 7.91 11.98 -16.07
C SER A 224 8.83 10.77 -15.93
N THR A 225 9.90 10.88 -15.13
CA THR A 225 10.80 9.75 -14.85
C THR A 225 10.06 8.61 -14.15
N ILE A 226 9.15 8.92 -13.22
CA ILE A 226 8.29 7.94 -12.56
C ILE A 226 7.39 7.25 -13.60
N ALA A 227 6.69 8.02 -14.44
CA ALA A 227 5.80 7.49 -15.46
C ALA A 227 6.52 6.59 -16.49
N GLU A 228 7.73 6.95 -16.89
CA GLU A 228 8.54 6.16 -17.85
C GLU A 228 9.07 4.84 -17.27
N ASN A 229 9.15 4.72 -15.94
CA ASN A 229 9.75 3.56 -15.25
C ASN A 229 8.73 2.79 -14.41
N GLU A 230 7.43 3.10 -14.53
CA GLU A 230 6.37 2.37 -13.85
C GLU A 230 6.08 1.03 -14.58
N PRO A 231 5.69 -0.04 -13.85
CA PRO A 231 5.59 -1.38 -14.42
C PRO A 231 4.35 -1.63 -15.30
N GLY A 232 3.44 -0.66 -15.41
CA GLY A 232 2.27 -0.66 -16.28
C GLY A 232 0.97 -0.36 -15.52
N GLY A 233 0.28 0.70 -15.94
CA GLY A 233 -1.11 0.96 -15.58
C GLY A 233 -1.34 1.27 -14.11
N GLN A 234 -0.35 1.71 -13.34
CA GLN A 234 -0.55 2.06 -11.92
C GLN A 234 -0.03 3.44 -11.53
N ILE A 235 0.15 4.34 -12.51
CA ILE A 235 0.64 5.69 -12.30
C ILE A 235 -0.21 6.47 -11.29
N LYS A 236 -1.54 6.38 -11.38
CA LYS A 236 -2.47 6.99 -10.41
C LYS A 236 -2.23 6.47 -8.99
N ASN A 237 -2.00 5.17 -8.83
CA ASN A 237 -1.70 4.57 -7.52
C ASN A 237 -0.38 5.08 -6.96
N ILE A 238 0.64 5.25 -7.82
CA ILE A 238 1.94 5.82 -7.43
C ILE A 238 1.76 7.27 -6.99
N HIS A 239 0.99 8.08 -7.71
CA HIS A 239 0.71 9.47 -7.34
C HIS A 239 -0.01 9.58 -5.99
N ILE A 240 -1.03 8.75 -5.74
CA ILE A 240 -1.73 8.70 -4.45
C ILE A 240 -0.76 8.36 -3.31
N SER A 241 0.09 7.33 -3.50
CA SER A 241 1.11 6.96 -2.52
C SER A 241 2.11 8.10 -2.29
N LEU A 242 2.55 8.78 -3.36
CA LEU A 242 3.50 9.89 -3.29
C LEU A 242 2.91 11.08 -2.53
N VAL A 243 1.67 11.46 -2.82
CA VAL A 243 0.97 12.55 -2.14
C VAL A 243 0.75 12.23 -0.66
N LYS A 244 0.44 10.97 -0.32
CA LYS A 244 0.42 10.54 1.08
C LYS A 244 1.75 10.76 1.77
N ASP A 245 2.85 10.34 1.15
CA ASP A 245 4.18 10.50 1.74
C ASP A 245 4.61 11.97 1.85
N LEU A 246 4.29 12.80 0.86
CA LEU A 246 4.47 14.26 0.92
C LEU A 246 3.72 14.87 2.11
N ILE A 247 2.44 14.55 2.26
CA ILE A 247 1.60 15.05 3.36
C ILE A 247 2.12 14.55 4.70
N ASN A 248 2.49 13.26 4.80
CA ASN A 248 3.01 12.68 6.03
C ASN A 248 4.32 13.34 6.48
N THR A 249 5.24 13.60 5.56
CA THR A 249 6.49 14.32 5.86
C THR A 249 6.19 15.75 6.32
N TYR A 250 5.35 16.50 5.61
CA TYR A 250 4.94 17.86 6.01
C TYR A 250 4.25 17.91 7.39
N ILE A 251 3.39 16.94 7.70
CA ILE A 251 2.71 16.88 9.01
C ILE A 251 3.71 16.58 10.14
N SER A 252 4.75 15.81 9.84
CA SER A 252 5.74 15.41 10.84
C SER A 252 6.61 16.59 11.30
N THR A 253 6.73 17.65 10.49
CA THR A 253 7.46 18.88 10.83
C THR A 253 6.61 19.90 11.55
N THR A 254 5.34 20.04 11.14
CA THR A 254 4.41 21.04 11.68
C THR A 254 3.96 20.77 13.11
N GLY A 255 4.16 19.55 13.64
CA GLY A 255 3.84 19.22 15.03
C GLY A 255 2.35 19.29 15.35
N ILE A 256 1.48 19.08 14.36
CA ILE A 256 0.03 19.12 14.54
C ILE A 256 -0.40 17.99 15.47
N ASP A 257 -1.03 18.35 16.58
CA ASP A 257 -1.67 17.42 17.52
C ASP A 257 -3.14 17.19 17.14
N GLY A 258 -3.61 15.95 17.25
CA GLY A 258 -4.99 15.55 16.94
C GLY A 258 -5.22 15.01 15.53
N ASP A 259 -6.48 14.99 15.11
CA ASP A 259 -6.89 14.49 13.79
C ASP A 259 -6.49 15.47 12.69
N ILE A 260 -5.79 14.95 11.70
CA ILE A 260 -5.39 15.63 10.46
C ILE A 260 -6.61 15.80 9.58
N THR A 261 -6.87 17.04 9.17
CA THR A 261 -7.99 17.42 8.31
C THR A 261 -7.51 18.27 7.15
N ASP A 262 -8.40 18.65 6.24
CA ASP A 262 -8.07 19.59 5.17
C ASP A 262 -7.47 20.91 5.71
N GLU A 263 -7.88 21.33 6.91
CA GLU A 263 -7.32 22.50 7.58
C GLU A 263 -5.83 22.33 7.88
N SER A 264 -5.42 21.12 8.26
CA SER A 264 -4.04 20.77 8.60
C SER A 264 -3.09 20.91 7.41
N ILE A 265 -3.60 20.77 6.18
CA ILE A 265 -2.82 20.87 4.95
C ILE A 265 -3.05 22.18 4.18
N LYS A 266 -3.84 23.12 4.71
CA LYS A 266 -4.06 24.42 4.04
C LYS A 266 -2.77 25.21 3.81
N GLY A 267 -1.84 25.15 4.76
CA GLY A 267 -0.53 25.80 4.65
C GLY A 267 0.49 25.01 3.82
N PHE A 268 0.09 23.91 3.19
CA PHE A 268 1.00 23.07 2.42
C PHE A 268 1.16 23.58 0.98
N ASP A 269 1.90 24.68 0.82
CA ASP A 269 2.03 25.38 -0.46
C ASP A 269 2.59 24.50 -1.58
N PHE A 270 3.55 23.62 -1.27
CA PHE A 270 4.10 22.69 -2.27
C PHE A 270 3.01 21.82 -2.90
N LEU A 271 2.12 21.23 -2.08
CA LEU A 271 1.02 20.43 -2.61
C LEU A 271 0.00 21.31 -3.33
N ASN A 272 -0.38 22.45 -2.75
CA ASN A 272 -1.37 23.36 -3.35
C ASN A 272 -0.95 23.83 -4.75
N ASN A 273 0.32 24.18 -4.93
CA ASN A 273 0.85 24.67 -6.20
C ASN A 273 0.99 23.55 -7.25
N ASN A 274 1.35 22.34 -6.82
CA ASN A 274 1.67 21.24 -7.72
C ASN A 274 0.56 20.20 -7.86
N ARG A 275 -0.58 20.39 -7.19
CA ARG A 275 -1.66 19.40 -7.11
C ARG A 275 -2.12 18.86 -8.46
N HIS A 276 -2.19 19.75 -9.44
CA HIS A 276 -2.63 19.44 -10.81
C HIS A 276 -1.70 18.44 -11.51
N LEU A 277 -0.42 18.38 -11.15
CA LEU A 277 0.56 17.45 -11.72
C LEU A 277 0.39 16.02 -11.23
N PHE A 278 -0.13 15.84 -10.02
CA PHE A 278 -0.37 14.50 -9.44
C PHE A 278 -1.69 13.88 -9.90
N GLU A 279 -2.58 14.67 -10.53
CA GLU A 279 -3.91 14.21 -10.97
C GLU A 279 -4.76 13.58 -9.83
N VAL A 280 -4.58 14.07 -8.59
CA VAL A 280 -5.33 13.61 -7.40
C VAL A 280 -6.53 14.50 -7.08
N SER A 281 -7.69 13.88 -6.90
CA SER A 281 -8.96 14.55 -6.58
C SER A 281 -9.06 14.96 -5.10
N ASN A 282 -10.10 15.72 -4.72
CA ASN A 282 -10.38 16.02 -3.29
C ASN A 282 -10.72 14.76 -2.52
N ASP A 283 -11.40 13.84 -3.16
CA ASP A 283 -11.80 12.57 -2.56
C ASP A 283 -10.57 11.69 -2.28
N ASP A 284 -9.59 11.67 -3.18
CA ASP A 284 -8.30 11.00 -2.96
C ASP A 284 -7.55 11.58 -1.75
N ILE A 285 -7.51 12.91 -1.63
CA ILE A 285 -6.89 13.60 -0.47
C ILE A 285 -7.59 13.23 0.82
N ASN A 286 -8.93 13.25 0.86
CA ASN A 286 -9.70 12.89 2.05
C ASN A 286 -9.35 11.49 2.58
N ILE A 287 -9.15 10.53 1.68
CA ILE A 287 -8.75 9.17 2.05
C ILE A 287 -7.31 9.14 2.53
N ILE A 288 -6.40 9.89 1.90
CA ILE A 288 -5.02 10.01 2.35
C ILE A 288 -4.97 10.55 3.79
N LEU A 289 -5.70 11.63 4.08
CA LEU A 289 -5.77 12.21 5.44
C LEU A 289 -6.36 11.22 6.45
N SER A 290 -7.47 10.55 6.08
CA SER A 290 -8.06 9.50 6.91
C SER A 290 -7.09 8.36 7.19
N THR A 291 -6.25 8.01 6.22
CA THR A 291 -5.25 6.95 6.36
C THR A 291 -4.13 7.37 7.30
N ILE A 292 -3.60 8.58 7.15
CA ILE A 292 -2.57 9.15 8.05
C ILE A 292 -3.09 9.22 9.49
N ASN A 293 -4.35 9.61 9.69
CA ASN A 293 -4.99 9.58 11.01
C ASN A 293 -5.04 8.17 11.60
N THR A 294 -5.46 7.19 10.82
CA THR A 294 -5.48 5.79 11.27
C THR A 294 -4.08 5.29 11.63
N ASP A 295 -3.07 5.58 10.80
CA ASP A 295 -1.67 5.22 11.07
C ASP A 295 -1.19 5.87 12.40
N ARG A 296 -1.49 7.15 12.62
CA ARG A 296 -1.14 7.88 13.87
C ARG A 296 -1.85 7.33 15.10
N LYS A 297 -3.15 7.01 15.01
CA LYS A 297 -3.92 6.41 16.11
C LYS A 297 -3.35 5.04 16.49
N ILE A 298 -3.01 4.21 15.51
CA ILE A 298 -2.40 2.89 15.78
C ILE A 298 -1.05 3.01 16.50
N LEU A 299 -0.21 3.99 16.11
CA LEU A 299 1.06 4.26 16.80
C LEU A 299 0.87 4.72 18.23
N ASN A 300 0.05 5.76 18.40
CA ASN A 300 0.10 6.60 19.57
C ASN A 300 -0.95 6.19 20.61
N ASP A 301 -2.12 5.73 20.17
CA ASP A 301 -3.26 5.49 21.05
C ASP A 301 -3.28 4.04 21.55
N GLU A 302 -3.81 3.83 22.75
CA GLU A 302 -4.02 2.50 23.31
C GLU A 302 -5.25 1.83 22.70
N LEU A 303 -5.06 1.16 21.56
CA LEU A 303 -6.13 0.48 20.84
C LEU A 303 -6.15 -1.04 21.06
N SER A 304 -7.35 -1.60 21.10
CA SER A 304 -7.60 -3.03 20.99
C SER A 304 -7.59 -3.52 19.54
N ASP A 305 -7.46 -4.83 19.39
CA ASP A 305 -7.43 -5.52 18.11
C ASP A 305 -8.73 -5.34 17.29
N ASP A 306 -9.86 -5.12 17.95
CA ASP A 306 -11.16 -4.88 17.31
C ASP A 306 -11.30 -3.41 16.85
N GLU A 307 -10.78 -2.47 17.64
CA GLU A 307 -10.72 -1.05 17.28
C GLU A 307 -9.82 -0.84 16.05
N ILE A 308 -8.65 -1.47 16.01
CA ILE A 308 -7.76 -1.45 14.84
C ILE A 308 -8.47 -2.02 13.60
N THR A 309 -9.19 -3.12 13.76
CA THR A 309 -9.95 -3.73 12.65
C THR A 309 -11.03 -2.78 12.13
N THR A 310 -11.68 -2.06 13.03
CA THR A 310 -12.73 -1.08 12.67
C THR A 310 -12.14 0.13 11.95
N LEU A 311 -11.00 0.67 12.41
CA LEU A 311 -10.31 1.78 11.75
C LEU A 311 -9.87 1.41 10.33
N LEU A 312 -9.35 0.19 10.13
CA LEU A 312 -8.93 -0.28 8.80
C LEU A 312 -10.13 -0.55 7.88
N LYS A 313 -11.26 -1.05 8.41
CA LYS A 313 -12.53 -1.16 7.66
C LYS A 313 -13.02 0.19 7.16
N ASP A 314 -12.95 1.21 8.01
CA ASP A 314 -13.38 2.56 7.66
C ASP A 314 -12.51 3.14 6.53
N VAL A 315 -11.19 3.04 6.63
CA VAL A 315 -10.26 3.43 5.54
C VAL A 315 -10.57 2.66 4.26
N SER A 316 -10.77 1.35 4.34
CA SER A 316 -11.09 0.51 3.18
C SER A 316 -12.42 0.92 2.52
N SER A 317 -13.45 1.20 3.33
CA SER A 317 -14.75 1.65 2.84
C SER A 317 -14.65 3.00 2.14
N LYS A 318 -13.89 3.94 2.72
CA LYS A 318 -13.66 5.27 2.11
C LYS A 318 -12.90 5.13 0.79
N ALA A 319 -11.84 4.32 0.76
CA ALA A 319 -11.07 4.05 -0.46
C ALA A 319 -11.95 3.45 -1.57
N ALA A 320 -12.78 2.46 -1.22
CA ALA A 320 -13.72 1.84 -2.16
C ALA A 320 -14.75 2.84 -2.71
N ALA A 321 -15.20 3.81 -1.90
CA ALA A 321 -16.18 4.82 -2.30
C ALA A 321 -15.68 5.74 -3.42
N VAL A 322 -14.37 5.94 -3.53
CA VAL A 322 -13.75 6.80 -4.57
C VAL A 322 -13.08 5.98 -5.67
N GLY A 323 -13.16 4.65 -5.59
CA GLY A 323 -12.54 3.74 -6.54
C GLY A 323 -11.01 3.62 -6.41
N VAL A 324 -10.45 3.96 -5.26
CA VAL A 324 -9.02 3.78 -4.97
C VAL A 324 -8.84 2.48 -4.18
N PRO A 325 -7.96 1.57 -4.62
CA PRO A 325 -7.65 0.39 -3.84
C PRO A 325 -6.89 0.75 -2.57
N ILE A 326 -7.25 0.16 -1.42
CA ILE A 326 -6.56 0.47 -0.16
C ILE A 326 -5.05 0.18 -0.23
N ALA A 327 -4.65 -0.86 -0.98
CA ALA A 327 -3.26 -1.22 -1.18
C ALA A 327 -2.47 -0.16 -1.98
N ALA A 328 -3.13 0.64 -2.82
CA ALA A 328 -2.50 1.75 -3.55
C ALA A 328 -2.06 2.89 -2.61
N ILE A 329 -2.80 3.13 -1.52
CA ILE A 329 -2.45 4.16 -0.51
C ILE A 329 -1.16 3.79 0.23
N TYR A 330 -0.83 2.50 0.26
CA TYR A 330 0.36 1.96 0.92
C TYR A 330 1.36 1.36 -0.07
N LEU A 331 1.37 1.84 -1.32
CA LEU A 331 2.24 1.30 -2.36
C LEU A 331 3.73 1.45 -2.01
N SER A 332 4.11 2.53 -1.33
CA SER A 332 5.45 2.77 -0.77
C SER A 332 5.66 2.11 0.60
N GLY A 333 4.66 1.39 1.13
CA GLY A 333 4.58 0.87 2.49
C GLY A 333 3.95 1.84 3.50
N SER A 334 3.62 1.35 4.70
CA SER A 334 3.18 2.17 5.84
C SER A 334 4.36 2.50 6.75
N VAL A 335 4.25 3.65 7.44
CA VAL A 335 5.02 3.96 8.64
C VAL A 335 4.89 2.89 9.73
N MET A 336 3.87 2.03 9.69
CA MET A 336 3.62 0.91 10.61
C MET A 336 4.44 -0.35 10.27
N GLY A 337 5.27 -0.29 9.23
CA GLY A 337 5.94 -1.47 8.68
C GLY A 337 4.99 -2.49 8.04
N LEU A 338 3.79 -2.03 7.64
CA LEU A 338 2.92 -2.75 6.72
C LEU A 338 3.45 -2.49 5.31
N SER A 339 4.16 -3.43 4.70
CA SER A 339 4.48 -3.35 3.27
C SER A 339 3.21 -3.55 2.44
N ALA A 340 3.22 -3.17 1.16
CA ALA A 340 2.09 -3.44 0.27
C ALA A 340 1.73 -4.95 0.24
N ALA A 341 2.72 -5.85 0.36
CA ALA A 341 2.52 -7.30 0.53
C ALA A 341 1.99 -7.70 1.93
N GLY A 342 2.39 -6.97 2.98
CA GLY A 342 1.94 -7.15 4.36
C GLY A 342 0.50 -6.71 4.61
N ILE A 343 -0.03 -5.80 3.80
CA ILE A 343 -1.44 -5.38 3.85
C ILE A 343 -2.32 -6.43 3.20
N THR A 344 -1.91 -7.01 2.08
CA THR A 344 -2.63 -8.12 1.45
C THR A 344 -2.80 -9.31 2.40
N SER A 345 -1.73 -9.71 3.09
CA SER A 345 -1.78 -10.80 4.07
C SER A 345 -2.35 -10.37 5.43
N GLY A 346 -2.14 -9.12 5.84
CA GLY A 346 -2.63 -8.55 7.10
C GLY A 346 -4.13 -8.24 7.09
N LEU A 347 -4.68 -7.67 6.02
CA LEU A 347 -6.12 -7.42 5.89
C LEU A 347 -6.91 -8.70 5.70
N SER A 348 -6.40 -9.66 4.91
CA SER A 348 -7.03 -10.98 4.78
C SER A 348 -7.06 -11.72 6.13
N ALA A 349 -5.96 -11.67 6.88
CA ALA A 349 -5.84 -12.12 8.26
C ALA A 349 -6.79 -11.40 9.25
N LEU A 350 -7.19 -10.16 8.94
CA LEU A 350 -8.18 -9.37 9.69
C LEU A 350 -9.62 -9.53 9.18
N GLY A 351 -9.84 -10.43 8.21
CA GLY A 351 -11.16 -10.71 7.64
C GLY A 351 -11.68 -9.65 6.66
N LEU A 352 -10.81 -8.82 6.10
CA LEU A 352 -11.15 -7.70 5.20
C LEU A 352 -10.95 -7.99 3.70
N GLY A 353 -10.55 -9.21 3.33
CA GLY A 353 -10.38 -9.61 1.93
C GLY A 353 -9.19 -8.93 1.23
N GLY A 354 -8.76 -9.51 0.10
CA GLY A 354 -7.69 -8.98 -0.77
C GLY A 354 -6.47 -9.90 -0.85
N VAL A 355 -6.22 -10.51 -2.03
CA VAL A 355 -4.95 -11.18 -2.38
C VAL A 355 -4.41 -10.67 -3.73
N PHE A 356 -3.66 -9.57 -3.66
CA PHE A 356 -2.58 -9.33 -4.61
C PHE A 356 -1.28 -9.56 -3.86
N GLY A 357 -0.74 -10.78 -4.01
CA GLY A 357 0.54 -11.18 -3.46
C GLY A 357 1.63 -10.41 -4.18
N LEU A 358 2.27 -9.48 -3.49
CA LEU A 358 3.26 -8.61 -4.11
C LEU A 358 4.65 -9.20 -3.90
N SER A 359 5.09 -9.90 -4.96
CA SER A 359 6.40 -10.47 -5.27
C SER A 359 7.02 -11.52 -4.33
N GLY A 360 7.73 -12.47 -4.95
CA GLY A 360 8.25 -13.71 -4.36
C GLY A 360 9.60 -13.58 -3.64
N MET A 361 9.97 -12.38 -3.18
CA MET A 361 11.14 -12.21 -2.32
C MET A 361 10.79 -11.30 -1.16
N VAL A 362 10.41 -11.91 -0.03
CA VAL A 362 10.52 -11.29 1.29
C VAL A 362 12.01 -11.07 1.56
N THR A 363 12.59 -10.00 0.99
CA THR A 363 13.98 -9.60 1.22
C THR A 363 14.04 -8.14 1.60
N GLY A 364 13.55 -7.86 2.82
CA GLY A 364 13.75 -6.57 3.48
C GLY A 364 12.47 -6.02 4.10
N ILE A 365 12.27 -6.25 5.41
CA ILE A 365 11.18 -5.64 6.22
C ILE A 365 9.74 -6.04 5.80
N GLY A 366 9.53 -6.99 4.88
CA GLY A 366 8.20 -7.54 4.58
C GLY A 366 7.82 -8.74 5.47
N VAL A 367 7.45 -8.54 6.74
CA VAL A 367 6.93 -9.67 7.54
C VAL A 367 5.45 -9.88 7.23
N ALA A 368 5.14 -10.95 6.52
CA ALA A 368 3.79 -11.48 6.40
C ALA A 368 3.26 -11.79 7.81
N VAL A 369 2.28 -11.00 8.29
CA VAL A 369 1.57 -11.33 9.52
C VAL A 369 0.57 -12.43 9.17
N LEU A 370 1.05 -13.68 9.08
CA LEU A 370 0.18 -14.85 9.03
C LEU A 370 -0.56 -14.95 10.38
N ILE A 371 -1.73 -14.32 10.49
CA ILE A 371 -2.65 -14.56 11.60
C ILE A 371 -3.30 -15.93 11.35
N GLY A 372 -2.58 -16.97 11.75
CA GLY A 372 -3.16 -18.29 11.90
C GLY A 372 -4.12 -18.29 13.08
N VAL A 373 -5.42 -18.40 12.77
CA VAL A 373 -6.54 -18.75 13.66
C VAL A 373 -6.19 -19.89 14.65
N ALA A 374 -5.15 -20.69 14.38
CA ALA A 374 -4.62 -21.75 15.25
C ALA A 374 -3.97 -21.25 16.56
N ALA A 375 -3.25 -20.12 16.58
CA ALA A 375 -2.58 -19.64 17.81
C ALA A 375 -3.60 -19.20 18.87
N HIS A 376 -4.73 -18.67 18.41
CA HIS A 376 -5.77 -18.08 19.24
C HIS A 376 -6.59 -19.11 20.02
N VAL A 377 -6.65 -20.36 19.53
CA VAL A 377 -7.40 -21.45 20.17
C VAL A 377 -6.53 -22.21 21.18
N GLY A 378 -5.23 -22.37 20.92
CA GLY A 378 -4.32 -23.12 21.79
C GLY A 378 -3.95 -22.41 23.11
N ILE A 379 -3.68 -21.10 23.05
CA ILE A 379 -3.23 -20.30 24.21
C ILE A 379 -4.39 -19.96 25.16
N ARG A 380 -5.60 -19.76 24.61
CA ARG A 380 -6.83 -19.53 25.39
C ARG A 380 -7.17 -20.69 26.32
N LYS A 381 -6.87 -21.91 25.88
CA LYS A 381 -7.17 -23.14 26.63
C LYS A 381 -6.17 -23.44 27.75
N LEU A 382 -5.03 -22.73 27.80
CA LEU A 382 -3.93 -22.99 28.74
C LEU A 382 -3.68 -21.87 29.76
N THR A 383 -4.14 -20.64 29.52
CA THR A 383 -3.69 -19.48 30.34
C THR A 383 -4.79 -18.70 31.05
N GLY A 384 -6.07 -18.85 30.68
CA GLY A 384 -7.18 -18.16 31.35
C GLY A 384 -7.10 -16.62 31.37
N ALA A 385 -6.18 -16.02 30.63
CA ALA A 385 -5.94 -14.58 30.60
C ALA A 385 -6.60 -13.97 29.35
N ASP A 386 -7.79 -13.41 29.52
CA ASP A 386 -8.53 -12.69 28.45
C ASP A 386 -8.03 -11.25 28.25
N GLU A 387 -7.14 -10.73 29.11
CA GLU A 387 -6.67 -9.33 29.03
C GLU A 387 -5.34 -9.14 28.29
N ILE A 388 -4.42 -10.12 28.33
CA ILE A 388 -3.10 -10.05 27.66
C ILE A 388 -3.22 -10.25 26.13
N SER A 389 -4.42 -10.60 25.64
CA SER A 389 -4.71 -10.88 24.23
C SER A 389 -5.35 -9.71 23.47
N LYS A 390 -5.72 -8.60 24.13
CA LYS A 390 -6.55 -7.55 23.49
C LYS A 390 -5.83 -6.66 22.47
N SER A 391 -4.50 -6.54 22.51
CA SER A 391 -3.75 -5.60 21.64
C SER A 391 -2.59 -6.28 20.90
N LYS A 392 -2.73 -7.55 20.54
CA LYS A 392 -1.65 -8.32 19.90
C LYS A 392 -1.33 -7.81 18.51
N LYS A 393 -2.34 -7.39 17.73
CA LYS A 393 -2.14 -6.78 16.40
C LYS A 393 -1.34 -5.49 16.51
N ARG A 394 -1.68 -4.65 17.48
CA ARG A 394 -0.94 -3.41 17.77
C ARG A 394 0.52 -3.71 18.14
N GLU A 395 0.75 -4.66 19.04
CA GLU A 395 2.11 -5.04 19.46
C GLU A 395 2.98 -5.46 18.26
N LEU A 396 2.42 -6.24 17.33
CA LEU A 396 3.10 -6.66 16.12
C LEU A 396 3.43 -5.47 15.20
N MET A 397 2.48 -4.57 14.98
CA MET A 397 2.69 -3.35 14.20
C MET A 397 3.80 -2.48 14.80
N LEU A 398 3.79 -2.25 16.12
CA LEU A 398 4.84 -1.48 16.79
C LEU A 398 6.22 -2.15 16.70
N ASN A 399 6.30 -3.48 16.80
CA ASN A 399 7.56 -4.21 16.59
C ASN A 399 8.07 -4.09 15.15
N MET A 400 7.19 -3.94 14.15
CA MET A 400 7.58 -3.67 12.78
C MET A 400 8.13 -2.25 12.60
N VAL A 401 7.52 -1.25 13.25
CA VAL A 401 8.05 0.12 13.31
C VAL A 401 9.46 0.12 13.92
N ILE A 402 9.68 -0.62 15.02
CA ILE A 402 11.00 -0.77 15.65
C ILE A 402 12.02 -1.34 14.64
N ARG A 403 11.68 -2.44 13.96
CA ARG A 403 12.59 -3.09 13.00
C ARG A 403 12.93 -2.16 11.83
N LEU A 404 11.94 -1.46 11.29
CA LEU A 404 12.15 -0.47 10.23
C LEU A 404 13.09 0.64 10.72
N THR A 405 12.82 1.21 11.90
CA THR A 405 13.65 2.28 12.48
C THR A 405 15.08 1.82 12.75
N GLN A 406 15.27 0.60 13.26
CA GLN A 406 16.59 0.01 13.46
C GLN A 406 17.35 -0.23 12.14
N LYS A 407 16.67 -0.68 11.08
CA LYS A 407 17.28 -0.77 9.74
C LYS A 407 17.69 0.62 9.24
N THR A 408 16.83 1.62 9.39
CA THR A 408 17.15 3.01 9.02
C THR A 408 18.37 3.53 9.77
N ILE A 409 18.47 3.29 11.08
CA ILE A 409 19.65 3.68 11.88
C ILE A 409 20.90 2.97 11.36
N ALA A 410 20.83 1.68 11.04
CA ALA A 410 21.97 0.94 10.49
C ALA A 410 22.42 1.50 9.13
N GLN A 411 21.47 1.81 8.24
CA GLN A 411 21.75 2.44 6.94
C GLN A 411 22.33 3.85 7.10
N LEU A 412 21.83 4.63 8.06
CA LEU A 412 22.36 5.94 8.42
C LEU A 412 23.80 5.87 8.92
N ILE A 413 24.15 4.87 9.74
CA ILE A 413 25.53 4.65 10.19
C ILE A 413 26.45 4.37 9.01
N GLU A 414 25.99 3.58 8.03
CA GLU A 414 26.76 3.36 6.79
C GLU A 414 26.98 4.66 6.02
N ASP A 415 25.95 5.51 5.93
CA ASP A 415 26.03 6.81 5.26
C ASP A 415 26.96 7.79 6.02
N ILE A 416 26.93 7.80 7.35
CA ILE A 416 27.87 8.55 8.21
C ILE A 416 29.31 8.09 7.95
N ASN A 417 29.54 6.77 7.89
CA ASN A 417 30.86 6.22 7.60
C ASN A 417 31.37 6.63 6.21
N TYR A 418 30.48 6.64 5.21
CA TYR A 418 30.80 7.11 3.86
C TYR A 418 31.21 8.59 3.87
N VAL A 419 30.39 9.47 4.46
CA VAL A 419 30.64 10.91 4.50
C VAL A 419 31.91 11.22 5.29
N THR A 420 32.14 10.53 6.41
CA THR A 420 33.35 10.65 7.22
C THR A 420 34.61 10.29 6.42
N LYS A 421 34.54 9.21 5.63
CA LYS A 421 35.64 8.79 4.75
C LYS A 421 35.91 9.84 3.68
N GLU A 422 34.86 10.34 3.02
CA GLU A 422 34.99 11.38 1.98
C GLU A 422 35.56 12.67 2.56
N LEU A 423 35.12 13.07 3.76
CA LEU A 423 35.63 14.25 4.49
C LEU A 423 37.12 14.12 4.77
N ASN A 424 37.57 12.98 5.32
CA ASN A 424 38.98 12.75 5.63
C ASN A 424 39.87 12.76 4.37
N GLN A 425 39.40 12.17 3.26
CA GLN A 425 40.11 12.21 1.98
C GLN A 425 40.20 13.63 1.42
N THR A 426 39.10 14.37 1.51
CA THR A 426 38.98 15.76 1.06
C THR A 426 39.91 16.67 1.88
N MET A 427 39.98 16.51 3.21
CA MET A 427 40.89 17.25 4.09
C MET A 427 42.39 16.96 3.85
N SER A 428 42.73 15.80 3.28
CA SER A 428 44.12 15.38 3.06
C SER A 428 44.73 15.96 1.80
N ASN A 429 43.92 16.39 0.82
CA ASN A 429 44.37 17.10 -0.36
C ASN A 429 44.36 18.62 -0.01
N GLN A 430 45.38 19.39 -0.39
CA GLN A 430 45.56 20.77 0.14
C GLN A 430 45.08 21.91 -0.78
N ASP A 431 44.60 21.63 -1.99
CA ASP A 431 44.29 22.68 -2.96
C ASP A 431 42.77 22.81 -3.23
N GLY A 432 42.18 23.95 -2.81
CA GLY A 432 40.84 24.41 -3.23
C GLY A 432 39.62 23.97 -2.40
N LEU A 433 39.81 23.61 -1.13
CA LEU A 433 38.95 22.63 -0.44
C LEU A 433 38.01 23.12 0.67
N ASN A 434 38.00 24.41 1.03
CA ASN A 434 37.23 24.88 2.20
C ASN A 434 35.71 24.71 2.07
N GLU A 435 35.11 24.95 0.89
CA GLU A 435 33.66 24.81 0.71
C GLU A 435 33.21 23.35 0.74
N LYS A 436 33.93 22.44 0.06
CA LYS A 436 33.57 21.01 0.07
C LYS A 436 33.71 20.40 1.47
N ILE A 437 34.75 20.77 2.23
CA ILE A 437 34.92 20.38 3.63
C ILE A 437 33.77 20.90 4.48
N ARG A 438 33.38 22.17 4.29
CA ARG A 438 32.26 22.80 5.00
C ARG A 438 30.94 22.07 4.71
N HIS A 439 30.66 21.77 3.44
CA HIS A 439 29.46 21.02 3.04
C HIS A 439 29.41 19.62 3.65
N LEU A 440 30.50 18.84 3.56
CA LEU A 440 30.56 17.50 4.15
C LEU A 440 30.43 17.53 5.68
N THR A 441 30.96 18.56 6.34
CA THR A 441 30.84 18.74 7.79
C THR A 441 29.41 19.06 8.20
N LEU A 442 28.74 20.00 7.51
CA LEU A 442 27.34 20.34 7.76
C LEU A 442 26.43 19.13 7.52
N TYR A 443 26.71 18.38 6.46
CA TYR A 443 25.94 17.19 6.15
C TYR A 443 26.13 16.10 7.23
N LEU A 444 27.36 15.86 7.69
CA LEU A 444 27.62 14.93 8.79
C LEU A 444 26.88 15.32 10.09
N GLN A 445 26.77 16.63 10.37
CA GLN A 445 25.99 17.15 11.48
C GLN A 445 24.49 16.84 11.31
N GLN A 446 23.93 17.10 10.13
CA GLN A 446 22.52 16.77 9.82
C GLN A 446 22.25 15.26 9.95
N LEU A 447 23.14 14.40 9.43
CA LEU A 447 23.02 12.94 9.58
C LEU A 447 22.97 12.53 11.06
N THR A 448 23.81 13.14 11.89
CA THR A 448 23.86 12.85 13.33
C THR A 448 22.58 13.32 14.04
N SER A 449 22.10 14.52 13.72
CA SER A 449 20.84 15.08 14.22
C SER A 449 19.64 14.19 13.88
N SER A 450 19.48 13.79 12.61
CA SER A 450 18.41 12.86 12.22
C SER A 450 18.56 11.49 12.89
N GLY A 451 19.78 11.05 13.17
CA GLY A 451 20.04 9.86 13.98
C GLY A 451 19.49 9.96 15.40
N HIS A 452 19.55 11.13 16.02
CA HIS A 452 18.92 11.37 17.33
C HIS A 452 17.39 11.28 17.24
N VAL A 453 16.77 11.89 16.23
CA VAL A 453 15.32 11.80 15.99
C VAL A 453 14.86 10.35 15.83
N LEU A 454 15.60 9.55 15.05
CA LEU A 454 15.30 8.12 14.85
C LEU A 454 15.46 7.30 16.13
N ASN A 455 16.48 7.59 16.94
CA ASN A 455 16.67 6.93 18.23
C ASN A 455 15.54 7.26 19.21
N GLU A 456 15.14 8.53 19.31
CA GLU A 456 14.02 8.96 20.16
C GLU A 456 12.72 8.27 19.72
N ARG A 457 12.45 8.23 18.40
CA ARG A 457 11.31 7.50 17.83
C ARG A 457 11.34 6.02 18.23
N ASN A 458 12.49 5.35 18.08
CA ASN A 458 12.64 3.95 18.46
C ASN A 458 12.38 3.72 19.96
N GLU A 459 12.93 4.57 20.84
CA GLU A 459 12.69 4.50 22.28
C GLU A 459 11.22 4.69 22.65
N ASN A 460 10.54 5.66 22.02
CA ASN A 460 9.13 5.93 22.28
C ASN A 460 8.24 4.75 21.85
N VAL A 461 8.53 4.14 20.71
CA VAL A 461 7.79 2.94 20.26
C VAL A 461 8.08 1.73 21.17
N GLN A 462 9.32 1.55 21.63
CA GLN A 462 9.68 0.50 22.60
C GLN A 462 8.94 0.68 23.93
N LYS A 463 8.77 1.93 24.40
CA LYS A 463 7.95 2.24 25.57
C LYS A 463 6.51 1.79 25.34
N ASN A 464 5.93 2.07 24.17
CA ASN A 464 4.56 1.65 23.84
C ASN A 464 4.40 0.12 23.78
N VAL A 465 5.37 -0.61 23.19
CA VAL A 465 5.37 -2.09 23.22
C VAL A 465 5.45 -2.61 24.66
N THR A 466 6.30 -2.01 25.48
CA THR A 466 6.46 -2.39 26.90
C THR A 466 5.16 -2.17 27.66
N LYS A 467 4.48 -1.02 27.45
CA LYS A 467 3.17 -0.74 28.04
C LYS A 467 2.13 -1.81 27.70
N ILE A 468 2.07 -2.28 26.45
CA ILE A 468 1.14 -3.35 26.03
C ILE A 468 1.40 -4.66 26.81
N ARG A 469 2.67 -4.94 27.15
CA ARG A 469 3.06 -6.15 27.90
C ARG A 469 2.88 -6.00 29.41
N CYS A 470 2.67 -4.78 29.92
CA CYS A 470 2.37 -4.52 31.31
C CYS A 470 0.86 -4.66 31.57
N ALA A 471 0.48 -5.16 32.75
CA ALA A 471 -0.91 -5.17 33.15
C ALA A 471 -1.43 -3.73 33.30
N GLN A 472 -2.51 -3.38 32.59
CA GLN A 472 -3.15 -2.05 32.67
C GLN A 472 -3.72 -1.75 34.06
N TYR A 473 -4.04 -2.80 34.82
CA TYR A 473 -4.54 -2.69 36.18
C TYR A 473 -3.73 -3.61 37.10
N LEU A 474 -3.34 -3.08 38.25
CA LEU A 474 -2.77 -3.87 39.32
C LEU A 474 -3.91 -4.50 40.11
N ASP A 475 -4.07 -5.82 40.01
CA ASP A 475 -4.96 -6.56 40.91
C ASP A 475 -4.38 -6.50 42.33
N GLU A 476 -4.82 -5.49 43.09
CA GLU A 476 -4.35 -5.23 44.45
C GLU A 476 -4.61 -6.43 45.37
N GLU A 477 -5.66 -7.21 45.12
CA GLU A 477 -6.02 -8.38 45.92
C GLU A 477 -5.04 -9.52 45.66
N LYS A 478 -4.73 -9.80 44.40
CA LYS A 478 -3.74 -10.80 43.99
C LYS A 478 -2.32 -10.40 44.36
N LEU A 479 -1.97 -9.11 44.26
CA LEU A 479 -0.70 -8.58 44.77
C LEU A 479 -0.59 -8.79 46.28
N ARG A 480 -1.63 -8.44 47.06
CA ARG A 480 -1.67 -8.66 48.51
C ARG A 480 -1.53 -10.14 48.88
N GLN A 481 -2.14 -11.04 48.11
CA GLN A 481 -1.98 -12.49 48.30
C GLN A 481 -0.53 -12.94 48.06
N LEU A 482 0.09 -12.49 46.95
CA LEU A 482 1.47 -12.86 46.56
C LEU A 482 2.55 -12.20 47.44
N THR A 483 2.24 -11.07 48.09
CA THR A 483 3.14 -10.35 49.01
C THR A 483 2.74 -10.51 50.48
N SER A 484 1.93 -11.51 50.81
CA SER A 484 1.43 -11.75 52.18
C SER A 484 2.53 -12.15 53.15
N GLU A 485 3.62 -12.74 52.65
CA GLU A 485 4.80 -13.13 53.43
C GLU A 485 5.57 -11.91 53.98
N PRO A 486 6.08 -11.96 55.23
CA PRO A 486 6.75 -10.83 55.88
C PRO A 486 7.95 -10.26 55.09
N THR A 487 8.68 -11.11 54.37
CA THR A 487 9.86 -10.76 53.57
C THR A 487 9.53 -10.07 52.24
N LYS A 488 8.28 -10.20 51.76
CA LYS A 488 7.83 -9.68 50.46
C LYS A 488 6.95 -8.44 50.59
N LYS A 489 6.63 -7.99 51.82
CA LYS A 489 5.83 -6.77 52.08
C LYS A 489 6.47 -5.50 51.54
N SER A 490 7.80 -5.38 51.58
CA SER A 490 8.53 -4.24 51.01
C SER A 490 8.34 -4.11 49.49
N ILE A 491 8.18 -5.25 48.80
CA ILE A 491 7.94 -5.32 47.36
C ILE A 491 6.53 -4.82 47.04
N SER A 492 5.53 -5.21 47.84
CA SER A 492 4.14 -4.72 47.70
C SER A 492 4.06 -3.19 47.71
N THR A 493 4.70 -2.56 48.69
CA THR A 493 4.73 -1.10 48.85
C THR A 493 5.42 -0.42 47.66
N LEU A 494 6.48 -1.02 47.11
CA LEU A 494 7.21 -0.49 45.95
C LEU A 494 6.35 -0.52 44.66
N PHE A 495 5.59 -1.60 44.43
CA PHE A 495 4.70 -1.73 43.27
C PHE A 495 3.50 -0.76 43.33
N VAL A 496 2.89 -0.59 44.52
CA VAL A 496 1.75 0.33 44.70
C VAL A 496 2.16 1.79 44.54
N ILE A 497 3.39 2.17 44.95
CA ILE A 497 3.90 3.54 44.81
C ILE A 497 4.21 3.87 43.33
N ASN A 498 4.73 2.91 42.55
CA ASN A 498 5.18 3.16 41.18
C ASN A 498 4.08 3.01 40.12
N MET A 499 2.94 2.40 40.43
CA MET A 499 1.81 2.20 39.49
C MET A 499 0.64 3.19 39.69
N LYS A 500 0.72 4.09 40.70
CA LYS A 500 -0.20 5.22 40.85
C LYS A 500 0.45 6.52 40.35
N LYS A 501 0.46 6.69 39.03
CA LYS A 501 0.40 7.98 38.35
C LYS A 501 0.05 7.78 36.88
#